data_AF-A0A974WGB4-F1
#
_entry.id   AF-A0A974WGB4-F1
#
_cell.length_a   1.000
_cell.length_b   1.000
_cell.length_c   1.000
_cell.angle_alpha   90.00
_cell.angle_beta   90.00
_cell.angle_gamma   90.00
#
_symmetry.space_group_name_H-M   'P 1'
#
loop_
_entity.id
_entity.type
_entity.pdbx_description
1 polymer ?
#
loop_
_entity_poly.entity_id
_entity_poly.type
_entity_poly.pdbx_seq_one_letter_code
_entity_poly.pdbx_strand_id
1 'polypeptide(L)'
;MHAHDVSWEEVKKNKEGTIDLYWNISKPFIYQDDEGNMQGIEAELIKGFKEYLKLTHNVDLTLHWINSNSFKEFYDYISESDHNGEFGVSALSITATRLKKVQFTHPYMSDVAVMISRSDVPIFEDKDHFREYSKNLTAITVEATTYEEQLKYLQGLGYNFKIDYISSNQPIIENILSSENAFGYVDLPLYLMALKNDPTTPIFRQNLYPIKGLGYGLIMPKVSDWATIFNEYLASTYFASIKDEIVGNHIENDIYKIIKNISVGENVNADELIILLTKEKELQNKVLTDRALQNQLNRIINIGFVCLFIGALVVAIFYYRLYRGKKNALEDLEENKKKIEQQQLKIEQANAQLLDMNDEKNNLIRVLAHDLRSPINQIAGLAEIFLIENKKLPEDQKELINQIIKSSMRLREMISKILDAEAVETLQPKIKNEPVSVKQIFEGLKSEYKNSSDKKHIHLNFECDDEVMVLGDAVFIDQILDNLVSNAIKFSNANTSVTLTAKETKDDQVVIKVKDQGPGFTMADQKNMFKKFQRLSAQPTGGEQSTGLGLSIVKMYTELMGGTIDYDSKVGEGTTFTIHLKKA
;
A
#
# COMPACT_ATOMS: atom_id res chain seq x y z
N MET A 1 -36.24 2.95 -74.80
CA MET A 1 -35.16 2.68 -73.83
C MET A 1 -35.37 1.23 -73.39
N HIS A 2 -35.18 0.28 -74.31
CA HIS A 2 -35.37 -1.15 -74.09
C HIS A 2 -34.21 -1.80 -74.85
N ALA A 3 -33.09 -2.00 -74.17
CA ALA A 3 -31.84 -2.33 -74.82
C ALA A 3 -31.68 -3.85 -75.02
N HIS A 4 -32.48 -4.67 -74.32
CA HIS A 4 -32.23 -6.10 -74.15
C HIS A 4 -33.51 -6.96 -74.17
N ASP A 5 -34.33 -6.85 -75.22
CA ASP A 5 -35.38 -7.85 -75.48
C ASP A 5 -34.74 -9.11 -76.08
N VAL A 6 -34.32 -10.03 -75.22
CA VAL A 6 -33.65 -11.27 -75.62
C VAL A 6 -34.41 -12.47 -75.09
N SER A 7 -34.75 -13.41 -75.97
CA SER A 7 -35.35 -14.69 -75.56
C SER A 7 -34.30 -15.62 -74.97
N TRP A 8 -34.73 -16.55 -74.11
CA TRP A 8 -33.84 -17.57 -73.57
C TRP A 8 -33.21 -18.39 -74.69
N GLU A 9 -33.97 -18.76 -75.73
CA GLU A 9 -33.42 -19.52 -76.86
C GLU A 9 -32.32 -18.76 -77.62
N GLU A 10 -32.43 -17.43 -77.74
CA GLU A 10 -31.39 -16.61 -78.35
C GLU A 10 -30.14 -16.53 -77.45
N VAL A 11 -30.31 -16.29 -76.16
CA VAL A 11 -29.21 -16.24 -75.18
C VAL A 11 -28.48 -17.59 -75.10
N LYS A 12 -29.22 -18.70 -75.09
CA LYS A 12 -28.67 -20.06 -75.06
C LYS A 12 -27.83 -20.38 -76.28
N LYS A 13 -28.20 -19.85 -77.46
CA LYS A 13 -27.46 -19.97 -78.71
C LYS A 13 -26.21 -19.10 -78.72
N ASN A 14 -26.34 -17.83 -78.31
CA ASN A 14 -25.25 -16.84 -78.34
C ASN A 14 -24.24 -17.02 -77.20
N LYS A 15 -24.61 -17.77 -76.15
CA LYS A 15 -23.81 -17.98 -74.92
C LYS A 15 -23.59 -16.72 -74.10
N GLU A 16 -24.28 -15.64 -74.43
CA GLU A 16 -24.32 -14.39 -73.67
C GLU A 16 -25.68 -13.71 -73.85
N GLY A 17 -26.07 -12.92 -72.85
CA GLY A 17 -27.34 -12.19 -72.86
C GLY A 17 -27.44 -11.19 -71.73
N THR A 18 -28.37 -10.26 -71.85
CA THR A 18 -28.72 -9.33 -70.77
C THR A 18 -30.22 -9.44 -70.49
N ILE A 19 -30.60 -9.45 -69.21
CA ILE A 19 -31.99 -9.38 -68.79
C ILE A 19 -32.22 -8.12 -67.96
N ASP A 20 -33.41 -7.55 -68.10
CA ASP A 20 -33.85 -6.35 -67.40
C ASP A 20 -34.68 -6.76 -66.17
N LEU A 21 -34.20 -6.37 -64.99
CA LEU A 21 -34.77 -6.71 -63.69
C LEU A 21 -35.40 -5.45 -63.09
N TYR A 22 -36.70 -5.31 -63.28
CA TYR A 22 -37.49 -4.23 -62.69
C TYR A 22 -37.77 -4.56 -61.24
N TRP A 23 -37.36 -3.67 -60.34
CA TRP A 23 -37.51 -3.90 -58.92
C TRP A 23 -38.02 -2.68 -58.19
N ASN A 24 -38.65 -2.95 -57.06
CA ASN A 24 -38.98 -1.96 -56.06
C ASN A 24 -38.60 -2.50 -54.68
N ILE A 25 -38.19 -1.62 -53.77
CA ILE A 25 -37.63 -2.05 -52.49
C ILE A 25 -38.67 -2.84 -51.67
N SER A 26 -38.27 -4.02 -51.22
CA SER A 26 -39.05 -4.89 -50.34
C SER A 26 -38.08 -5.64 -49.44
N LYS A 27 -37.76 -5.07 -48.26
CA LYS A 27 -36.85 -5.72 -47.30
C LYS A 27 -37.57 -6.88 -46.58
N PRO A 28 -36.95 -8.06 -46.43
CA PRO A 28 -35.54 -8.40 -46.75
C PRO A 28 -35.32 -9.06 -48.14
N PHE A 29 -36.31 -9.01 -49.04
CA PHE A 29 -36.27 -9.70 -50.34
C PHE A 29 -35.42 -9.00 -51.40
N ILE A 30 -35.52 -7.68 -51.53
CA ILE A 30 -34.77 -6.88 -52.51
C ILE A 30 -34.57 -5.45 -52.03
N TYR A 31 -33.32 -4.99 -51.99
CA TYR A 31 -32.94 -3.62 -51.63
C TYR A 31 -31.52 -3.31 -52.12
N GLN A 32 -31.11 -2.04 -52.06
CA GLN A 32 -29.71 -1.65 -52.27
C GLN A 32 -29.03 -1.34 -50.94
N ASP A 33 -27.77 -1.74 -50.80
CA ASP A 33 -26.90 -1.27 -49.73
C ASP A 33 -26.35 0.14 -50.01
N ASP A 34 -25.59 0.69 -49.06
CA ASP A 34 -25.02 2.04 -49.16
C ASP A 34 -24.00 2.18 -50.30
N GLU A 35 -23.47 1.06 -50.82
CA GLU A 35 -22.55 1.00 -51.95
C GLU A 35 -23.30 0.88 -53.30
N GLY A 36 -24.62 0.75 -53.28
CA GLY A 36 -25.48 0.60 -54.45
C GLY A 36 -25.59 -0.84 -54.98
N ASN A 37 -25.02 -1.82 -54.28
CA ASN A 37 -25.14 -3.23 -54.66
C ASN A 37 -26.53 -3.75 -54.31
N MET A 38 -27.10 -4.57 -55.20
CA MET A 38 -28.37 -5.25 -54.93
C MET A 38 -28.17 -6.35 -53.89
N GLN A 39 -28.95 -6.27 -52.83
CA GLN A 39 -28.99 -7.18 -51.69
C GLN A 39 -30.41 -7.73 -51.50
N GLY A 40 -30.52 -8.82 -50.76
CA GLY A 40 -31.79 -9.47 -50.43
C GLY A 40 -31.91 -10.86 -51.06
N ILE A 41 -32.95 -11.58 -50.61
CA ILE A 41 -33.22 -12.96 -51.00
C ILE A 41 -33.39 -13.09 -52.52
N GLU A 42 -34.18 -12.23 -53.17
CA GLU A 42 -34.40 -12.28 -54.61
C GLU A 42 -33.16 -11.83 -55.40
N ALA A 43 -32.37 -10.88 -54.87
CA ALA A 43 -31.10 -10.48 -55.50
C ALA A 43 -30.11 -11.65 -55.56
N GLU A 44 -29.91 -12.35 -54.43
CA GLU A 44 -29.03 -13.51 -54.38
C GLU A 44 -29.58 -14.70 -55.15
N LEU A 45 -30.91 -14.90 -55.14
CA LEU A 45 -31.57 -15.93 -55.94
C LEU A 45 -31.33 -15.73 -57.44
N ILE A 46 -31.38 -14.49 -57.94
CA ILE A 46 -31.12 -14.16 -59.36
C ILE A 46 -29.61 -14.23 -59.66
N LYS A 47 -28.72 -13.82 -58.75
CA LYS A 47 -27.27 -14.03 -58.90
C LYS A 47 -26.94 -15.53 -58.98
N GLY A 48 -27.57 -16.35 -58.14
CA GLY A 48 -27.45 -17.81 -58.20
C GLY A 48 -27.98 -18.39 -59.51
N PHE A 49 -29.06 -17.83 -60.06
CA PHE A 49 -29.55 -18.21 -61.38
C PHE A 49 -28.53 -17.93 -62.48
N LYS A 50 -27.89 -16.75 -62.46
CA LYS A 50 -26.79 -16.41 -63.38
C LYS A 50 -25.64 -17.43 -63.29
N GLU A 51 -25.20 -17.77 -62.08
CA GLU A 51 -24.13 -18.75 -61.89
C GLU A 51 -24.55 -20.15 -62.33
N TYR A 52 -25.80 -20.55 -62.07
CA TYR A 52 -26.36 -21.80 -62.55
C TYR A 52 -26.27 -21.90 -64.09
N LEU A 53 -26.70 -20.86 -64.81
CA LEU A 53 -26.62 -20.83 -66.27
C LEU A 53 -25.18 -20.89 -66.79
N LYS A 54 -24.23 -20.26 -66.09
CA LYS A 54 -22.80 -20.34 -66.42
C LYS A 54 -22.29 -21.78 -66.30
N LEU A 55 -22.69 -22.47 -65.23
CA LEU A 55 -22.26 -23.85 -64.94
C LEU A 55 -22.92 -24.89 -65.84
N THR A 56 -24.23 -24.78 -66.12
CA THR A 56 -25.00 -25.83 -66.82
C THR A 56 -25.13 -25.60 -68.32
N HIS A 57 -25.12 -24.35 -68.77
CA HIS A 57 -25.34 -23.99 -70.18
C HIS A 57 -24.18 -23.22 -70.83
N ASN A 58 -23.14 -22.89 -70.05
CA ASN A 58 -22.01 -22.06 -70.44
C ASN A 58 -22.47 -20.70 -71.00
N VAL A 59 -23.48 -20.10 -70.36
CA VAL A 59 -24.05 -18.81 -70.72
C VAL A 59 -23.53 -17.73 -69.77
N ASP A 60 -23.07 -16.60 -70.30
CA ASP A 60 -22.74 -15.40 -69.53
C ASP A 60 -23.93 -14.44 -69.49
N LEU A 61 -24.63 -14.39 -68.36
CA LEU A 61 -25.79 -13.54 -68.18
C LEU A 61 -25.40 -12.22 -67.50
N THR A 62 -25.77 -11.10 -68.11
CA THR A 62 -25.67 -9.77 -67.49
C THR A 62 -27.01 -9.40 -66.88
N LEU A 63 -26.99 -8.89 -65.65
CA LEU A 63 -28.17 -8.49 -64.89
C LEU A 63 -28.24 -6.97 -64.88
N HIS A 64 -29.28 -6.40 -65.49
CA HIS A 64 -29.50 -4.96 -65.50
C HIS A 64 -30.66 -4.60 -64.58
N TRP A 65 -30.34 -3.96 -63.45
CA TRP A 65 -31.31 -3.63 -62.41
C TRP A 65 -31.94 -2.25 -62.65
N ILE A 66 -33.26 -2.22 -62.76
CA ILE A 66 -34.04 -1.01 -63.04
C ILE A 66 -34.93 -0.71 -61.83
N ASN A 67 -34.55 0.32 -61.07
CA ASN A 67 -35.35 0.78 -59.93
C ASN A 67 -36.62 1.47 -60.44
N SER A 68 -37.77 1.01 -59.98
CA SER A 68 -39.08 1.56 -60.33
C SER A 68 -39.61 2.45 -59.20
N ASN A 69 -40.28 3.57 -59.52
CA ASN A 69 -40.68 4.55 -58.51
C ASN A 69 -41.77 4.01 -57.57
N SER A 70 -42.59 3.08 -58.06
CA SER A 70 -43.64 2.43 -57.26
C SER A 70 -43.83 0.96 -57.65
N PHE A 71 -44.42 0.19 -56.73
CA PHE A 71 -44.82 -1.20 -57.01
C PHE A 71 -45.77 -1.29 -58.21
N LYS A 72 -46.77 -0.40 -58.26
CA LYS A 72 -47.78 -0.38 -59.32
C LYS A 72 -47.16 -0.13 -60.70
N GLU A 73 -46.24 0.83 -60.81
CA GLU A 73 -45.59 1.20 -62.07
C GLU A 73 -44.90 0.01 -62.74
N PHE A 74 -44.07 -0.73 -61.99
CA PHE A 74 -43.35 -1.86 -62.58
C PHE A 74 -44.25 -3.07 -62.83
N TYR A 75 -45.23 -3.31 -61.96
CA TYR A 75 -46.17 -4.42 -62.15
C TYR A 75 -47.01 -4.21 -63.41
N ASP A 76 -47.57 -3.01 -63.60
CA ASP A 76 -48.35 -2.66 -64.79
C ASP A 76 -47.48 -2.79 -66.04
N TYR A 77 -46.24 -2.25 -66.00
CA TYR A 77 -45.27 -2.37 -67.09
C TYR A 77 -45.02 -3.83 -67.51
N ILE A 78 -44.63 -4.71 -66.57
CA ILE A 78 -44.36 -6.12 -66.88
C ILE A 78 -45.62 -6.84 -67.39
N SER A 79 -46.80 -6.45 -66.90
CA SER A 79 -48.07 -7.06 -67.30
C SER A 79 -48.52 -6.70 -68.71
N GLU A 80 -48.05 -5.56 -69.23
CA GLU A 80 -48.39 -5.05 -70.57
C GLU A 80 -47.25 -5.24 -71.58
N SER A 81 -46.04 -5.57 -71.11
CA SER A 81 -44.87 -5.81 -71.94
C SER A 81 -45.01 -7.03 -72.86
N ASP A 82 -44.42 -6.91 -74.05
CA ASP A 82 -44.27 -7.96 -75.06
C ASP A 82 -42.80 -8.38 -75.26
N HIS A 83 -41.91 -8.03 -74.33
CA HIS A 83 -40.51 -8.44 -74.34
C HIS A 83 -40.29 -9.75 -73.55
N ASN A 84 -39.28 -10.54 -73.95
CA ASN A 84 -38.96 -11.82 -73.31
C ASN A 84 -38.08 -11.65 -72.08
N GLY A 85 -37.04 -10.82 -72.18
CA GLY A 85 -35.95 -10.70 -71.19
C GLY A 85 -36.24 -9.83 -69.98
N GLU A 86 -37.51 -9.54 -69.68
CA GLU A 86 -37.91 -8.65 -68.59
C GLU A 86 -38.49 -9.43 -67.40
N PHE A 87 -38.07 -9.04 -66.19
CA PHE A 87 -38.54 -9.64 -64.94
C PHE A 87 -38.96 -8.56 -63.95
N GLY A 88 -40.00 -8.86 -63.16
CA GLY A 88 -40.38 -8.07 -61.98
C GLY A 88 -39.96 -8.78 -60.69
N VAL A 89 -39.28 -8.03 -59.81
CA VAL A 89 -38.61 -8.51 -58.59
C VAL A 89 -39.00 -7.62 -57.39
N SER A 90 -39.86 -8.11 -56.50
CA SER A 90 -40.32 -7.36 -55.32
C SER A 90 -41.16 -8.23 -54.38
N ALA A 91 -40.78 -9.50 -54.17
CA ALA A 91 -41.52 -10.48 -53.38
C ALA A 91 -43.00 -10.58 -53.80
N LEU A 92 -43.24 -10.87 -55.08
CA LEU A 92 -44.61 -10.87 -55.59
C LEU A 92 -45.35 -12.14 -55.16
N SER A 93 -46.41 -11.97 -54.37
CA SER A 93 -47.40 -13.00 -54.10
C SER A 93 -48.01 -13.54 -55.40
N ILE A 94 -47.97 -14.87 -55.56
CA ILE A 94 -48.66 -15.57 -56.65
C ILE A 94 -50.16 -15.63 -56.33
N THR A 95 -50.98 -14.97 -57.14
CA THR A 95 -52.44 -14.99 -57.02
C THR A 95 -53.12 -15.42 -58.32
N ALA A 96 -54.32 -15.99 -58.21
CA ALA A 96 -55.13 -16.38 -59.37
C ALA A 96 -55.43 -15.20 -60.32
N THR A 97 -55.51 -13.98 -59.79
CA THR A 97 -55.72 -12.77 -60.57
C THR A 97 -54.46 -12.38 -61.35
N ARG A 98 -53.29 -12.39 -60.69
CA ARG A 98 -52.01 -12.04 -61.32
C ARG A 98 -51.58 -13.07 -62.36
N LEU A 99 -51.83 -14.36 -62.12
CA LEU A 99 -51.60 -15.45 -63.08
C LEU A 99 -52.36 -15.28 -64.41
N LYS A 100 -53.40 -14.44 -64.46
CA LYS A 100 -54.08 -14.12 -65.74
C LYS A 100 -53.30 -13.09 -66.56
N LYS A 101 -52.52 -12.21 -65.92
CA LYS A 101 -51.84 -11.07 -66.55
C LYS A 101 -50.35 -11.30 -66.81
N VAL A 102 -49.66 -12.04 -65.94
CA VAL A 102 -48.21 -12.30 -66.03
C VAL A 102 -47.91 -13.79 -65.93
N GLN A 103 -46.70 -14.19 -66.31
CA GLN A 103 -46.13 -15.49 -65.91
C GLN A 103 -45.41 -15.34 -64.56
N PHE A 104 -45.30 -16.45 -63.83
CA PHE A 104 -44.55 -16.54 -62.58
C PHE A 104 -43.54 -17.68 -62.66
N THR A 105 -42.42 -17.52 -61.96
CA THR A 105 -41.61 -18.68 -61.55
C THR A 105 -42.39 -19.56 -60.56
N HIS A 106 -41.91 -20.78 -60.35
CA HIS A 106 -42.29 -21.58 -59.20
C HIS A 106 -42.01 -20.80 -57.90
N PRO A 107 -42.80 -21.02 -56.83
CA PRO A 107 -42.61 -20.31 -55.58
C PRO A 107 -41.27 -20.69 -54.94
N TYR A 108 -40.44 -19.70 -54.62
CA TYR A 108 -39.15 -19.93 -53.95
C TYR A 108 -39.29 -19.95 -52.42
N MET A 109 -40.32 -19.28 -51.88
CA MET A 109 -40.59 -19.13 -50.46
C MET A 109 -42.10 -19.05 -50.18
N SER A 110 -42.52 -19.47 -48.98
CA SER A 110 -43.91 -19.36 -48.51
C SER A 110 -44.33 -17.89 -48.37
N ASP A 111 -45.50 -17.56 -48.90
CA ASP A 111 -46.13 -16.23 -48.79
C ASP A 111 -47.09 -16.24 -47.61
N VAL A 112 -46.62 -15.71 -46.49
CA VAL A 112 -47.41 -15.61 -45.26
C VAL A 112 -47.35 -14.15 -44.83
N ALA A 113 -48.49 -13.48 -44.86
CA ALA A 113 -48.63 -12.13 -44.33
C ALA A 113 -49.58 -12.13 -43.14
N VAL A 114 -49.23 -11.32 -42.15
CA VAL A 114 -49.96 -11.17 -40.90
C VAL A 114 -50.48 -9.75 -40.77
N MET A 115 -51.68 -9.63 -40.20
CA MET A 115 -52.19 -8.35 -39.79
C MET A 115 -51.48 -7.90 -38.52
N ILE A 116 -50.94 -6.70 -38.52
CA ILE A 116 -50.33 -6.06 -37.35
C ILE A 116 -51.00 -4.72 -37.08
N SER A 117 -50.96 -4.28 -35.83
CA SER A 117 -51.44 -2.97 -35.41
C SER A 117 -50.48 -2.34 -34.41
N ARG A 118 -50.57 -1.03 -34.24
CA ARG A 118 -49.90 -0.34 -33.14
C ARG A 118 -50.50 -0.77 -31.79
N SER A 119 -49.72 -0.66 -30.72
CA SER A 119 -50.09 -1.15 -29.39
C SER A 119 -51.28 -0.45 -28.72
N ASP A 120 -51.73 0.69 -29.25
CA ASP A 120 -52.94 1.39 -28.82
C ASP A 120 -54.22 0.73 -29.37
N VAL A 121 -54.10 -0.11 -30.40
CA VAL A 121 -55.19 -0.93 -30.92
C VAL A 121 -55.27 -2.22 -30.10
N PRO A 122 -56.46 -2.60 -29.56
CA PRO A 122 -56.60 -3.85 -28.82
C PRO A 122 -56.35 -5.07 -29.72
N ILE A 123 -55.96 -6.19 -29.10
CA ILE A 123 -55.97 -7.47 -29.80
C ILE A 123 -57.42 -7.91 -29.93
N PHE A 124 -57.89 -8.12 -31.16
CA PHE A 124 -59.27 -8.51 -31.40
C PHE A 124 -59.51 -9.98 -31.00
N GLU A 125 -60.53 -10.20 -30.17
CA GLU A 125 -60.92 -11.53 -29.69
C GLU A 125 -61.57 -12.35 -30.80
N ASP A 126 -62.39 -11.68 -31.63
CA ASP A 126 -63.11 -12.28 -32.74
C ASP A 126 -63.40 -11.27 -33.85
N LYS A 127 -64.07 -11.75 -34.90
CA LYS A 127 -64.43 -10.97 -36.09
C LYS A 127 -65.46 -9.87 -35.81
N ASP A 128 -66.27 -9.99 -34.76
CA ASP A 128 -67.31 -9.02 -34.40
C ASP A 128 -66.70 -7.86 -33.61
N HIS A 129 -65.79 -8.16 -32.68
CA HIS A 129 -64.97 -7.17 -31.99
C HIS A 129 -64.18 -6.32 -32.99
N PHE A 130 -63.54 -6.95 -33.99
CA PHE A 130 -62.87 -6.20 -35.07
C PHE A 130 -63.85 -5.33 -35.87
N ARG A 131 -65.07 -5.80 -36.14
CA ARG A 131 -66.08 -5.05 -36.90
C ARG A 131 -66.50 -3.77 -36.17
N GLU A 132 -66.74 -3.86 -34.87
CA GLU A 132 -67.11 -2.72 -34.04
C GLU A 132 -65.99 -1.67 -34.00
N TYR A 133 -64.75 -2.11 -33.79
CA TYR A 133 -63.60 -1.23 -33.62
C TYR A 133 -63.08 -0.64 -34.94
N SER A 134 -63.27 -1.35 -36.07
CA SER A 134 -62.69 -1.00 -37.37
C SER A 134 -62.93 0.46 -37.79
N LYS A 135 -64.08 1.04 -37.41
CA LYS A 135 -64.49 2.42 -37.78
C LYS A 135 -63.49 3.49 -37.36
N ASN A 136 -62.70 3.21 -36.33
CA ASN A 136 -61.72 4.13 -35.76
C ASN A 136 -60.29 3.85 -36.27
N LEU A 137 -60.12 2.83 -37.12
CA LEU A 137 -58.82 2.39 -37.58
C LEU A 137 -58.43 3.05 -38.92
N THR A 138 -57.12 3.19 -39.08
CA THR A 138 -56.48 3.56 -40.34
C THR A 138 -55.60 2.41 -40.81
N ALA A 139 -55.96 1.83 -41.95
CA ALA A 139 -55.17 0.79 -42.60
C ALA A 139 -54.05 1.42 -43.42
N ILE A 140 -52.81 1.03 -43.17
CA ILE A 140 -51.64 1.47 -43.93
C ILE A 140 -51.26 0.38 -44.91
N THR A 141 -51.17 0.73 -46.19
CA THR A 141 -50.84 -0.21 -47.25
C THR A 141 -50.14 0.46 -48.42
N VAL A 142 -49.63 -0.33 -49.35
CA VAL A 142 -49.06 0.10 -50.62
C VAL A 142 -50.03 -0.24 -51.75
N GLU A 143 -50.21 0.67 -52.70
CA GLU A 143 -51.10 0.48 -53.84
C GLU A 143 -50.69 -0.71 -54.73
N ALA A 144 -51.67 -1.42 -55.28
CA ALA A 144 -51.57 -2.60 -56.14
C ALA A 144 -50.94 -3.85 -55.49
N THR A 145 -50.76 -3.85 -54.17
CA THR A 145 -50.28 -5.01 -53.40
C THR A 145 -51.41 -5.96 -53.02
N THR A 146 -51.06 -7.20 -52.67
CA THR A 146 -52.01 -8.17 -52.10
C THR A 146 -52.55 -7.72 -50.74
N TYR A 147 -51.81 -6.87 -50.02
CA TYR A 147 -52.29 -6.25 -48.79
C TYR A 147 -53.46 -5.29 -49.06
N GLU A 148 -53.37 -4.47 -50.10
CA GLU A 148 -54.48 -3.62 -50.54
C GLU A 148 -55.69 -4.46 -50.98
N GLU A 149 -55.48 -5.51 -51.79
CA GLU A 149 -56.55 -6.43 -52.20
C GLU A 149 -57.27 -7.03 -50.99
N GLN A 150 -56.51 -7.45 -49.97
CA GLN A 150 -57.06 -7.99 -48.73
C GLN A 150 -57.84 -6.95 -47.92
N LEU A 151 -57.33 -5.72 -47.82
CA LEU A 151 -58.02 -4.63 -47.13
C LEU A 151 -59.34 -4.27 -47.85
N LYS A 152 -59.34 -4.20 -49.18
CA LYS A 152 -60.56 -4.00 -49.98
C LYS A 152 -61.53 -5.15 -49.83
N TYR A 153 -61.04 -6.39 -49.75
CA TYR A 153 -61.87 -7.56 -49.45
C TYR A 153 -62.55 -7.43 -48.08
N LEU A 154 -61.82 -7.00 -47.04
CA LEU A 154 -62.41 -6.71 -45.72
C LEU A 154 -63.47 -5.59 -45.80
N GLN A 155 -63.22 -4.51 -46.55
CA GLN A 155 -64.25 -3.49 -46.77
C GLN A 155 -65.51 -4.07 -47.44
N GLY A 156 -65.35 -4.99 -48.41
CA GLY A 156 -66.45 -5.72 -49.04
C GLY A 156 -67.24 -6.63 -48.09
N LEU A 157 -66.62 -7.12 -47.01
CA LEU A 157 -67.29 -7.86 -45.93
C LEU A 157 -68.00 -6.95 -44.92
N GLY A 158 -67.96 -5.62 -45.11
CA GLY A 158 -68.62 -4.63 -44.26
C GLY A 158 -67.79 -4.16 -43.06
N TYR A 159 -66.47 -4.34 -43.08
CA TYR A 159 -65.55 -3.65 -42.16
C TYR A 159 -65.33 -2.22 -42.67
N ASN A 160 -65.39 -1.22 -41.79
CA ASN A 160 -65.27 0.17 -42.21
C ASN A 160 -64.01 0.77 -41.58
N PHE A 161 -63.04 1.21 -42.37
CA PHE A 161 -61.80 1.84 -41.92
C PHE A 161 -61.24 2.72 -43.03
N LYS A 162 -60.39 3.69 -42.68
CA LYS A 162 -59.67 4.51 -43.67
C LYS A 162 -58.50 3.73 -44.24
N ILE A 163 -58.13 3.98 -45.49
CA ILE A 163 -56.90 3.43 -46.09
C ILE A 163 -55.98 4.60 -46.41
N ASP A 164 -54.78 4.58 -45.81
CA ASP A 164 -53.70 5.50 -46.12
C ASP A 164 -52.66 4.75 -46.96
N TYR A 165 -52.39 5.30 -48.14
CA TYR A 165 -51.44 4.73 -49.09
C TYR A 165 -50.06 5.34 -48.85
N ILE A 166 -49.07 4.47 -48.61
CA ILE A 166 -47.67 4.87 -48.52
C ILE A 166 -46.93 4.47 -49.79
N SER A 167 -45.84 5.18 -50.07
CA SER A 167 -44.92 4.75 -51.10
C SER A 167 -44.22 3.47 -50.67
N SER A 168 -44.03 2.56 -51.61
CA SER A 168 -43.42 1.25 -51.36
C SER A 168 -41.97 1.32 -50.85
N ASN A 169 -41.32 2.48 -50.98
CA ASN A 169 -40.01 2.75 -50.40
C ASN A 169 -40.00 3.07 -48.90
N GLN A 170 -41.15 3.23 -48.27
CA GLN A 170 -41.26 3.46 -46.83
C GLN A 170 -41.68 2.18 -46.11
N PRO A 171 -41.03 1.79 -45.00
CA PRO A 171 -41.40 0.59 -44.26
C PRO A 171 -42.83 0.68 -43.69
N ILE A 172 -43.69 -0.31 -44.00
CA ILE A 172 -45.07 -0.38 -43.51
C ILE A 172 -45.11 -0.38 -41.98
N ILE A 173 -44.21 -1.14 -41.32
CA ILE A 173 -44.15 -1.23 -39.85
C ILE A 173 -43.88 0.15 -39.22
N GLU A 174 -42.93 0.92 -39.76
CA GLU A 174 -42.59 2.26 -39.25
C GLU A 174 -43.76 3.24 -39.38
N ASN A 175 -44.47 3.18 -40.52
CA ASN A 175 -45.66 4.00 -40.74
C ASN A 175 -46.80 3.64 -39.78
N ILE A 176 -47.02 2.36 -39.50
CA ILE A 176 -47.99 1.90 -38.50
C ILE A 176 -47.62 2.42 -37.11
N LEU A 177 -46.35 2.37 -36.74
CA LEU A 177 -45.87 2.87 -35.46
C LEU A 177 -46.05 4.39 -35.31
N SER A 178 -45.90 5.13 -36.41
CA SER A 178 -46.03 6.60 -36.43
C SER A 178 -47.48 7.11 -36.40
N SER A 179 -48.46 6.24 -36.66
CA SER A 179 -49.87 6.63 -36.84
C SER A 179 -50.75 6.09 -35.73
N GLU A 180 -51.66 6.92 -35.20
CA GLU A 180 -52.61 6.46 -34.17
C GLU A 180 -53.69 5.55 -34.73
N ASN A 181 -54.08 4.53 -33.95
CA ASN A 181 -55.08 3.55 -34.33
C ASN A 181 -54.78 2.89 -35.70
N ALA A 182 -53.50 2.69 -36.01
CA ALA A 182 -53.07 2.17 -37.29
C ALA A 182 -52.91 0.66 -37.28
N PHE A 183 -53.24 0.05 -38.41
CA PHE A 183 -53.02 -1.37 -38.67
C PHE A 183 -52.66 -1.60 -40.14
N GLY A 184 -52.19 -2.79 -40.48
CA GLY A 184 -51.87 -3.15 -41.86
C GLY A 184 -51.41 -4.59 -41.95
N TYR A 185 -51.14 -5.03 -43.17
CA TYR A 185 -50.55 -6.34 -43.43
C TYR A 185 -49.06 -6.19 -43.74
N VAL A 186 -48.27 -7.12 -43.22
CA VAL A 186 -46.85 -7.25 -43.51
C VAL A 186 -46.48 -8.71 -43.64
N ASP A 187 -45.42 -9.00 -44.38
CA ASP A 187 -44.88 -10.36 -44.44
C ASP A 187 -44.43 -10.81 -43.04
N LEU A 188 -44.76 -12.06 -42.70
CA LEU A 188 -44.39 -12.67 -41.43
C LEU A 188 -42.89 -12.56 -41.11
N PRO A 189 -41.95 -12.82 -42.05
CA PRO A 189 -40.54 -12.58 -41.79
C PRO A 189 -40.24 -11.14 -41.34
N LEU A 190 -40.85 -10.14 -41.97
CA LEU A 190 -40.62 -8.73 -41.62
C LEU A 190 -41.12 -8.42 -40.20
N TYR A 191 -42.29 -8.92 -39.82
CA TYR A 191 -42.81 -8.80 -38.45
C TYR A 191 -41.90 -9.48 -37.41
N LEU A 192 -41.48 -10.73 -37.66
CA LEU A 192 -40.63 -11.47 -36.74
C LEU A 192 -39.24 -10.84 -36.57
N MET A 193 -38.68 -10.29 -37.65
CA MET A 193 -37.43 -9.52 -37.59
C MET A 193 -37.60 -8.24 -36.77
N ALA A 194 -38.71 -7.51 -36.94
CA ALA A 194 -38.99 -6.32 -36.13
C ALA A 194 -39.05 -6.65 -34.62
N LEU A 195 -39.79 -7.70 -34.25
CA LEU A 195 -39.85 -8.18 -32.86
C LEU A 195 -38.51 -8.67 -32.32
N LYS A 196 -37.68 -9.31 -33.16
CA LYS A 196 -36.37 -9.77 -32.70
C LYS A 196 -35.41 -8.60 -32.47
N ASN A 197 -35.39 -7.64 -33.40
CA ASN A 197 -34.52 -6.47 -33.34
C ASN A 197 -34.83 -5.61 -32.12
N ASP A 198 -36.12 -5.33 -31.88
CA ASP A 198 -36.57 -4.76 -30.61
C ASP A 198 -37.87 -5.41 -30.13
N PRO A 199 -37.82 -6.30 -29.12
CA PRO A 199 -39.02 -6.92 -28.57
C PRO A 199 -39.95 -5.96 -27.84
N THR A 200 -39.48 -4.74 -27.54
CA THR A 200 -40.32 -3.67 -26.99
C THR A 200 -41.00 -2.84 -28.07
N THR A 201 -40.81 -3.18 -29.35
CA THR A 201 -41.53 -2.53 -30.45
C THR A 201 -43.04 -2.60 -30.17
N PRO A 202 -43.75 -1.47 -30.12
CA PRO A 202 -45.15 -1.41 -29.72
C PRO A 202 -46.08 -1.81 -30.88
N ILE A 203 -45.89 -3.03 -31.40
CA ILE A 203 -46.75 -3.66 -32.40
C ILE A 203 -47.40 -4.92 -31.84
N PHE A 204 -48.65 -5.16 -32.22
CA PHE A 204 -49.36 -6.39 -31.94
C PHE A 204 -49.75 -7.07 -33.24
N ARG A 205 -49.54 -8.39 -33.30
CA ARG A 205 -50.13 -9.22 -34.34
C ARG A 205 -51.60 -9.48 -34.01
N GLN A 206 -52.47 -9.25 -34.97
CA GLN A 206 -53.88 -9.57 -34.88
C GLN A 206 -54.10 -11.03 -35.27
N ASN A 207 -54.85 -11.78 -34.46
CA ASN A 207 -55.11 -13.21 -34.66
C ASN A 207 -56.27 -13.47 -35.63
N LEU A 208 -56.46 -12.58 -36.61
CA LEU A 208 -57.55 -12.61 -37.57
C LEU A 208 -57.02 -12.45 -39.00
N TYR A 209 -57.68 -13.12 -39.94
CA TYR A 209 -57.43 -12.98 -41.38
C TYR A 209 -55.96 -13.13 -41.82
N PRO A 210 -55.19 -14.14 -41.36
CA PRO A 210 -53.85 -14.36 -41.90
C PRO A 210 -53.93 -14.62 -43.41
N ILE A 211 -53.03 -14.03 -44.18
CA ILE A 211 -52.92 -14.29 -45.61
C ILE A 211 -51.91 -15.41 -45.80
N LYS A 212 -52.32 -16.43 -46.57
CA LYS A 212 -51.45 -17.54 -46.95
C LYS A 212 -51.57 -17.74 -48.46
N GLY A 213 -50.59 -17.20 -49.18
CA GLY A 213 -50.53 -17.25 -50.64
C GLY A 213 -49.94 -18.56 -51.16
N LEU A 214 -49.91 -18.72 -52.48
CA LEU A 214 -49.25 -19.86 -53.14
C LEU A 214 -47.72 -19.81 -53.03
N GLY A 215 -47.17 -18.70 -52.53
CA GLY A 215 -45.74 -18.42 -52.40
C GLY A 215 -45.34 -17.17 -53.16
N TYR A 216 -44.10 -16.71 -52.94
CA TYR A 216 -43.50 -15.63 -53.70
C TYR A 216 -42.81 -16.17 -54.95
N GLY A 217 -42.97 -15.47 -56.07
CA GLY A 217 -42.29 -15.77 -57.31
C GLY A 217 -41.94 -14.49 -58.08
N LEU A 218 -40.97 -14.60 -58.99
CA LEU A 218 -40.63 -13.53 -59.91
C LEU A 218 -41.67 -13.50 -61.04
N ILE A 219 -42.04 -12.30 -61.48
CA ILE A 219 -42.97 -12.15 -62.60
C ILE A 219 -42.25 -11.92 -63.92
N MET A 220 -42.85 -12.37 -65.00
CA MET A 220 -42.39 -12.14 -66.38
C MET A 220 -43.59 -11.82 -67.28
N PRO A 221 -43.38 -11.13 -68.41
CA PRO A 221 -44.40 -10.94 -69.44
C PRO A 221 -44.99 -12.26 -69.93
N LYS A 222 -46.23 -12.25 -70.40
CA LYS A 222 -46.92 -13.47 -70.85
C LYS A 222 -46.23 -14.21 -71.99
N VAL A 223 -45.47 -13.47 -72.79
CA VAL A 223 -44.74 -13.96 -73.96
C VAL A 223 -43.37 -14.53 -73.62
N SER A 224 -42.84 -14.27 -72.41
CA SER A 224 -41.50 -14.69 -72.02
C SER A 224 -41.31 -16.20 -72.05
N ASP A 225 -40.19 -16.65 -72.61
CA ASP A 225 -39.74 -18.04 -72.64
C ASP A 225 -38.78 -18.40 -71.49
N TRP A 226 -38.47 -17.44 -70.62
CA TRP A 226 -37.51 -17.61 -69.52
C TRP A 226 -38.05 -18.42 -68.33
N ALA A 227 -39.38 -18.48 -68.16
CA ALA A 227 -39.97 -19.14 -67.00
C ALA A 227 -39.57 -20.62 -66.89
N THR A 228 -39.43 -21.33 -68.03
CA THR A 228 -39.05 -22.74 -68.05
C THR A 228 -37.66 -22.96 -67.45
N ILE A 229 -36.63 -22.25 -67.95
CA ILE A 229 -35.26 -22.41 -67.48
C ILE A 229 -35.09 -21.93 -66.03
N PHE A 230 -35.82 -20.89 -65.63
CA PHE A 230 -35.80 -20.42 -64.26
C PHE A 230 -36.40 -21.47 -63.31
N ASN A 231 -37.49 -22.12 -63.71
CA ASN A 231 -38.11 -23.19 -62.95
C ASN A 231 -37.23 -24.45 -62.87
N GLU A 232 -36.45 -24.75 -63.91
CA GLU A 232 -35.40 -25.79 -63.86
C GLU A 232 -34.33 -25.46 -62.82
N TYR A 233 -33.89 -24.20 -62.74
CA TYR A 233 -32.97 -23.74 -61.69
C TYR A 233 -33.57 -23.94 -60.30
N LEU A 234 -34.81 -23.49 -60.06
CA LEU A 234 -35.47 -23.65 -58.75
C LEU A 234 -35.69 -25.12 -58.36
N ALA A 235 -35.77 -26.04 -59.33
CA ALA A 235 -35.87 -27.48 -59.11
C ALA A 235 -34.50 -28.19 -59.01
N SER A 236 -33.40 -27.48 -59.25
CA SER A 236 -32.06 -28.07 -59.33
C SER A 236 -31.45 -28.40 -57.96
N THR A 237 -30.53 -29.37 -57.94
CA THR A 237 -29.70 -29.64 -56.76
C THR A 237 -28.79 -28.47 -56.40
N TYR A 238 -28.41 -27.65 -57.38
CA TYR A 238 -27.62 -26.44 -57.18
C TYR A 238 -28.40 -25.44 -56.33
N PHE A 239 -29.63 -25.09 -56.71
CA PHE A 239 -30.47 -24.21 -55.89
C PHE A 239 -30.74 -24.80 -54.50
N ALA A 240 -31.04 -26.10 -54.43
CA ALA A 240 -31.23 -26.78 -53.15
C ALA A 240 -30.01 -26.68 -52.21
N SER A 241 -28.79 -26.59 -52.75
CA SER A 241 -27.56 -26.45 -51.96
C SER A 241 -27.31 -25.04 -51.43
N ILE A 242 -27.82 -24.00 -52.11
CA ILE A 242 -27.59 -22.59 -51.74
C ILE A 242 -28.82 -21.92 -51.11
N LYS A 243 -30.02 -22.52 -51.23
CA LYS A 243 -31.29 -21.92 -50.78
C LYS A 243 -31.27 -21.50 -49.31
N ASP A 244 -30.84 -22.40 -48.43
CA ASP A 244 -30.85 -22.13 -46.98
C ASP A 244 -29.79 -21.06 -46.62
N GLU A 245 -28.69 -20.96 -47.37
CA GLU A 245 -27.68 -19.91 -47.22
C GLU A 245 -28.22 -18.55 -47.65
N ILE A 246 -28.82 -18.47 -48.85
CA ILE A 246 -29.46 -17.25 -49.36
C ILE A 246 -30.47 -16.70 -48.35
N VAL A 247 -31.34 -17.56 -47.83
CA VAL A 247 -32.32 -17.11 -46.85
C VAL A 247 -31.63 -16.76 -45.53
N GLY A 248 -30.69 -17.57 -45.05
CA GLY A 248 -29.95 -17.35 -43.80
C GLY A 248 -29.18 -16.02 -43.73
N ASN A 249 -28.69 -15.53 -44.87
CA ASN A 249 -27.99 -14.25 -44.98
C ASN A 249 -28.90 -13.03 -44.72
N HIS A 250 -30.19 -13.16 -45.02
CA HIS A 250 -31.17 -12.06 -44.95
C HIS A 250 -32.24 -12.24 -43.90
N ILE A 251 -32.55 -13.48 -43.53
CA ILE A 251 -33.48 -13.89 -42.50
C ILE A 251 -32.78 -14.96 -41.69
N GLU A 252 -32.61 -14.71 -40.40
CA GLU A 252 -31.93 -15.67 -39.54
C GLU A 252 -32.56 -17.07 -39.59
N ASN A 253 -31.71 -18.10 -39.51
CA ASN A 253 -32.10 -19.50 -39.63
C ASN A 253 -33.24 -19.93 -38.68
N ASP A 254 -33.34 -19.36 -37.49
CA ASP A 254 -34.40 -19.69 -36.54
C ASP A 254 -35.77 -19.13 -36.97
N ILE A 255 -35.80 -17.91 -37.55
CA ILE A 255 -37.00 -17.30 -38.14
C ILE A 255 -37.38 -18.06 -39.42
N TYR A 256 -36.40 -18.40 -40.25
CA TYR A 256 -36.66 -19.15 -41.48
C TYR A 256 -37.26 -20.53 -41.22
N LYS A 257 -36.77 -21.26 -40.20
CA LYS A 257 -37.36 -22.55 -39.79
C LYS A 257 -38.81 -22.42 -39.36
N ILE A 258 -39.19 -21.33 -38.67
CA ILE A 258 -40.58 -21.06 -38.30
C ILE A 258 -41.43 -20.90 -39.57
N ILE A 259 -40.98 -20.09 -40.52
CA ILE A 259 -41.70 -19.84 -41.78
C ILE A 259 -41.82 -21.12 -42.62
N LYS A 260 -40.76 -21.93 -42.69
CA LYS A 260 -40.74 -23.21 -43.42
C LYS A 260 -41.70 -24.24 -42.81
N ASN A 261 -41.86 -24.24 -41.49
CA ASN A 261 -42.77 -25.15 -40.78
C ASN A 261 -44.24 -24.75 -40.90
N ILE A 262 -44.53 -23.49 -41.25
CA ILE A 262 -45.87 -23.07 -41.67
C ILE A 262 -46.04 -23.59 -43.10
N SER A 263 -46.75 -24.72 -43.22
CA SER A 263 -46.90 -25.49 -44.46
C SER A 263 -47.51 -24.66 -45.59
N VAL A 264 -47.31 -25.00 -46.87
CA VAL A 264 -48.01 -24.35 -48.00
C VAL A 264 -49.45 -24.90 -48.11
N GLY A 265 -50.48 -24.06 -48.13
CA GLY A 265 -51.89 -24.47 -48.26
C GLY A 265 -52.90 -23.39 -47.83
N GLU A 266 -54.14 -23.44 -48.31
CA GLU A 266 -55.13 -22.33 -48.20
C GLU A 266 -55.59 -21.97 -46.78
N ASN A 267 -55.29 -22.78 -45.76
CA ASN A 267 -55.66 -22.51 -44.37
C ASN A 267 -54.46 -22.63 -43.42
N VAL A 268 -54.37 -21.71 -42.45
CA VAL A 268 -53.48 -21.83 -41.29
C VAL A 268 -54.20 -22.66 -40.23
N ASN A 269 -53.62 -23.79 -39.84
CA ASN A 269 -54.20 -24.61 -38.76
C ASN A 269 -53.98 -23.91 -37.39
N ALA A 270 -54.88 -24.14 -36.43
CA ALA A 270 -54.76 -23.64 -35.07
C ALA A 270 -53.40 -24.01 -34.44
N ASP A 271 -52.87 -25.19 -34.76
CA ASP A 271 -51.54 -25.63 -34.29
C ASP A 271 -50.40 -24.74 -34.83
N GLU A 272 -50.46 -24.30 -36.08
CA GLU A 272 -49.43 -23.41 -36.69
C GLU A 272 -49.45 -22.02 -36.01
N LEU A 273 -50.64 -21.49 -35.71
CA LEU A 273 -50.81 -20.23 -34.98
C LEU A 273 -50.29 -20.32 -33.54
N ILE A 274 -50.52 -21.44 -32.86
CA ILE A 274 -50.02 -21.69 -31.50
C ILE A 274 -48.49 -21.81 -31.50
N ILE A 275 -47.91 -22.51 -32.47
CA ILE A 275 -46.44 -22.61 -32.62
C ILE A 275 -45.84 -21.22 -32.83
N LEU A 276 -46.44 -20.42 -33.71
CA LEU A 276 -45.98 -19.07 -33.99
C LEU A 276 -46.07 -18.16 -32.75
N LEU A 277 -47.19 -18.18 -32.02
CA LEU A 277 -47.35 -17.45 -30.75
C LEU A 277 -46.33 -17.89 -29.69
N THR A 278 -46.08 -19.20 -29.58
CA THR A 278 -45.10 -19.74 -28.64
C THR A 278 -43.70 -19.22 -28.95
N LYS A 279 -43.33 -19.20 -30.24
CA LYS A 279 -42.03 -18.69 -30.68
C LYS A 279 -41.89 -17.19 -30.51
N GLU A 280 -42.93 -16.41 -30.79
CA GLU A 280 -42.95 -14.97 -30.50
C GLU A 280 -42.68 -14.70 -29.02
N LYS A 281 -43.36 -15.43 -28.13
CA LYS A 281 -43.17 -15.29 -26.68
C LYS A 281 -41.79 -15.74 -26.20
N GLU A 282 -41.24 -16.82 -26.78
CA GLU A 282 -39.87 -17.26 -26.50
C GLU A 282 -38.84 -16.20 -26.91
N LEU A 283 -38.99 -15.59 -28.09
CA LEU A 283 -38.12 -14.53 -28.58
C LEU A 283 -38.15 -13.30 -27.65
N GLN A 284 -39.34 -12.84 -27.30
CA GLN A 284 -39.51 -11.72 -26.38
C GLN A 284 -38.91 -12.00 -24.99
N ASN A 285 -39.18 -13.18 -24.43
CA ASN A 285 -38.65 -13.56 -23.12
C ASN A 285 -37.12 -13.65 -23.12
N LYS A 286 -36.52 -14.24 -24.16
CA LYS A 286 -35.05 -14.40 -24.25
C LYS A 286 -34.34 -13.06 -24.19
N VAL A 287 -34.81 -12.08 -24.96
CA VAL A 287 -34.20 -10.75 -24.97
C VAL A 287 -34.42 -10.02 -23.65
N LEU A 288 -35.58 -10.15 -23.02
CA LEU A 288 -35.82 -9.58 -21.70
C LEU A 288 -34.88 -10.18 -20.64
N THR A 289 -34.64 -11.50 -20.68
CA THR A 289 -33.69 -12.15 -19.78
C THR A 289 -32.25 -11.71 -20.04
N ASP A 290 -31.85 -11.53 -21.30
CA ASP A 290 -30.51 -11.05 -21.65
C ASP A 290 -30.30 -9.60 -21.18
N ARG A 291 -31.28 -8.72 -21.38
CA ARG A 291 -31.27 -7.34 -20.85
C ARG A 291 -31.19 -7.34 -19.32
N ALA A 292 -31.96 -8.20 -18.64
CA ALA A 292 -31.93 -8.31 -17.19
C ALA A 292 -30.56 -8.80 -16.69
N LEU A 293 -29.94 -9.76 -17.37
CA LEU A 293 -28.59 -10.24 -17.06
C LEU A 293 -27.55 -9.14 -17.25
N GLN A 294 -27.60 -8.38 -18.34
CA GLN A 294 -26.71 -7.25 -18.55
C GLN A 294 -26.85 -6.19 -17.46
N ASN A 295 -28.07 -5.88 -17.05
CA ASN A 295 -28.31 -4.95 -15.94
C ASN A 295 -27.73 -5.47 -14.61
N GLN A 296 -27.85 -6.77 -14.33
CA GLN A 296 -27.24 -7.40 -13.15
C GLN A 296 -25.70 -7.33 -13.21
N LEU A 297 -25.10 -7.61 -14.37
CA LEU A 297 -23.65 -7.50 -14.57
C LEU A 297 -23.16 -6.07 -14.34
N ASN A 298 -23.82 -5.07 -14.93
CA ASN A 298 -23.49 -3.66 -14.74
C ASN A 298 -23.60 -3.26 -13.26
N ARG A 299 -24.62 -3.77 -12.55
CA ARG A 299 -24.77 -3.54 -11.11
C ARG A 299 -23.60 -4.13 -10.30
N ILE A 300 -23.17 -5.35 -10.61
CA ILE A 300 -22.02 -5.99 -9.95
C ILE A 300 -20.74 -5.19 -10.21
N ILE A 301 -20.50 -4.77 -11.45
CA ILE A 301 -19.35 -3.94 -11.83
C ILE A 301 -19.34 -2.62 -11.05
N ASN A 302 -20.48 -1.92 -10.98
CA ASN A 302 -20.60 -0.66 -10.24
C ASN A 302 -20.33 -0.83 -8.74
N ILE A 303 -20.84 -1.91 -8.12
CA ILE A 303 -20.55 -2.23 -6.71
C ILE A 303 -19.05 -2.47 -6.52
N GLY A 304 -18.41 -3.19 -7.45
CA GLY A 304 -16.97 -3.43 -7.44
C GLY A 304 -16.16 -2.12 -7.45
N PHE A 305 -16.53 -1.16 -8.31
CA PHE A 305 -15.89 0.16 -8.36
C PHE A 305 -16.03 0.95 -7.06
N VAL A 306 -17.22 0.95 -6.45
CA VAL A 306 -17.47 1.62 -5.16
C VAL A 306 -16.59 1.02 -4.06
N CYS A 307 -16.52 -0.31 -3.97
CA CYS A 307 -15.67 -0.99 -2.99
C CYS A 307 -14.18 -0.67 -3.19
N LEU A 308 -13.70 -0.65 -4.44
CA LEU A 308 -12.32 -0.29 -4.77
C LEU A 308 -11.99 1.14 -4.36
N PHE A 309 -12.91 2.08 -4.63
CA PHE A 309 -12.75 3.49 -4.24
C PHE A 309 -12.67 3.67 -2.73
N ILE A 310 -13.55 3.00 -1.97
CA ILE A 310 -13.53 3.02 -0.49
C ILE A 310 -12.21 2.44 0.02
N GLY A 311 -11.74 1.33 -0.55
CA GLY A 311 -10.45 0.73 -0.19
C GLY A 311 -9.28 1.69 -0.40
N ALA A 312 -9.23 2.36 -1.55
CA ALA A 312 -8.19 3.36 -1.85
C ALA A 312 -8.24 4.54 -0.87
N LEU A 313 -9.44 5.01 -0.49
CA LEU A 313 -9.62 6.09 0.47
C LEU A 313 -9.08 5.72 1.86
N VAL A 314 -9.37 4.49 2.33
CA VAL A 314 -8.85 3.98 3.62
C VAL A 314 -7.31 3.95 3.62
N VAL A 315 -6.72 3.44 2.53
CA VAL A 315 -5.25 3.41 2.37
C VAL A 315 -4.67 4.83 2.36
N ALA A 316 -5.29 5.77 1.65
CA ALA A 316 -4.85 7.16 1.61
C ALA A 316 -4.90 7.82 3.01
N ILE A 317 -5.97 7.59 3.77
CA ILE A 317 -6.11 8.09 5.16
C ILE A 317 -5.02 7.49 6.06
N PHE A 318 -4.75 6.20 5.93
CA PHE A 318 -3.70 5.51 6.69
C PHE A 318 -2.32 6.11 6.37
N TYR A 319 -1.99 6.27 5.09
CA TYR A 319 -0.76 6.92 4.64
C TYR A 319 -0.62 8.34 5.17
N TYR A 320 -1.70 9.13 5.11
CA TYR A 320 -1.72 10.49 5.62
C TYR A 320 -1.44 10.55 7.13
N ARG A 321 -2.00 9.61 7.92
CA ARG A 321 -1.73 9.51 9.36
C ARG A 321 -0.28 9.16 9.65
N LEU A 322 0.31 8.21 8.91
CA LEU A 322 1.72 7.85 9.06
C LEU A 322 2.64 9.03 8.74
N TYR A 323 2.37 9.73 7.64
CA TYR A 323 3.13 10.91 7.24
C TYR A 323 3.08 12.00 8.32
N ARG A 324 1.88 12.30 8.84
CA ARG A 324 1.70 13.30 9.89
C ARG A 324 2.39 12.91 11.20
N GLY A 325 2.31 11.63 11.59
CA GLY A 325 3.02 11.12 12.78
C GLY A 325 4.53 11.28 12.67
N LYS A 326 5.11 10.95 11.51
CA LYS A 326 6.56 11.13 11.25
C LYS A 326 6.98 12.60 11.33
N LYS A 327 6.17 13.52 10.81
CA LYS A 327 6.45 14.95 10.86
C LYS A 327 6.52 15.48 12.29
N ASN A 328 5.52 15.15 13.11
CA ASN A 328 5.49 15.57 14.52
C ASN A 328 6.70 15.01 15.30
N ALA A 329 7.05 13.74 15.08
CA ALA A 329 8.21 13.13 15.75
C ALA A 329 9.54 13.80 15.38
N LEU A 330 9.67 14.31 14.14
CA LEU A 330 10.85 15.07 13.72
C LEU A 330 10.94 16.44 14.41
N GLU A 331 9.81 17.14 14.55
CA GLU A 331 9.73 18.43 15.26
C GLU A 331 10.10 18.24 16.75
N ASP A 332 9.55 17.22 17.41
CA ASP A 332 9.88 16.87 18.80
C ASP A 332 11.37 16.51 18.98
N LEU A 333 11.94 15.79 18.00
CA LEU A 333 13.36 15.42 18.02
C LEU A 333 14.26 16.65 17.91
N GLU A 334 13.90 17.63 17.06
CA GLU A 334 14.67 18.86 16.90
C GLU A 334 14.61 19.74 18.16
N GLU A 335 13.43 19.83 18.81
CA GLU A 335 13.29 20.56 20.08
C GLU A 335 14.12 19.90 21.20
N ASN A 336 14.05 18.58 21.33
CA ASN A 336 14.83 17.84 22.32
C ASN A 336 16.33 17.98 22.09
N LYS A 337 16.78 17.96 20.82
CA LYS A 337 18.18 18.20 20.48
C LYS A 337 18.65 19.57 20.96
N LYS A 338 17.87 20.63 20.70
CA LYS A 338 18.18 22.00 21.17
C LYS A 338 18.25 22.08 22.70
N LYS A 339 17.33 21.41 23.41
CA LYS A 339 17.35 21.35 24.88
C LYS A 339 18.63 20.67 25.41
N ILE A 340 19.03 19.55 24.80
CA ILE A 340 20.25 18.84 25.17
C ILE A 340 21.49 19.72 24.94
N GLU A 341 21.59 20.39 23.78
CA GLU A 341 22.71 21.31 23.48
C GLU A 341 22.80 22.45 24.50
N GLN A 342 21.66 23.04 24.90
CA GLN A 342 21.62 24.08 25.92
C GLN A 342 22.03 23.57 27.31
N GLN A 343 21.61 22.36 27.68
CA GLN A 343 22.00 21.74 28.95
C GLN A 343 23.49 21.43 28.97
N GLN A 344 24.03 20.92 27.86
CA GLN A 344 25.45 20.64 27.72
C GLN A 344 26.29 21.91 27.90
N LEU A 345 25.91 23.02 27.25
CA LEU A 345 26.61 24.29 27.41
C LEU A 345 26.61 24.78 28.87
N LYS A 346 25.48 24.65 29.57
CA LYS A 346 25.38 25.01 30.99
C LYS A 346 26.29 24.15 31.88
N ILE A 347 26.36 22.85 31.60
CA ILE A 347 27.24 21.93 32.32
C ILE A 347 28.71 22.30 32.06
N GLU A 348 29.08 22.57 30.82
CA GLU A 348 30.44 22.99 30.46
C GLU A 348 30.84 24.30 31.17
N GLN A 349 29.94 25.29 31.19
CA GLN A 349 30.16 26.55 31.91
C GLN A 349 30.30 26.35 33.42
N ALA A 350 29.41 25.55 34.03
CA ALA A 350 29.48 25.25 35.45
C ALA A 350 30.77 24.49 35.81
N ASN A 351 31.21 23.57 34.96
CA ASN A 351 32.45 22.83 35.16
C ASN A 351 33.68 23.74 35.05
N ALA A 352 33.72 24.63 34.07
CA ALA A 352 34.79 25.62 33.94
C ALA A 352 34.88 26.50 35.19
N GLN A 353 33.75 27.01 35.69
CA GLN A 353 33.70 27.80 36.92
C GLN A 353 34.19 27.01 38.15
N LEU A 354 33.81 25.74 38.26
CA LEU A 354 34.27 24.88 39.35
C LEU A 354 35.78 24.66 39.32
N LEU A 355 36.36 24.47 38.12
CA LEU A 355 37.81 24.32 37.96
C LEU A 355 38.53 25.61 38.32
N ASP A 356 38.07 26.76 37.82
CA ASP A 356 38.64 28.07 38.16
C ASP A 356 38.61 28.34 39.67
N MET A 357 37.47 28.07 40.32
CA MET A 357 37.34 28.22 41.78
C MET A 357 38.26 27.27 42.54
N ASN A 358 38.45 26.04 42.06
CA ASN A 358 39.34 25.09 42.71
C ASN A 358 40.80 25.53 42.59
N ASP A 359 41.21 26.03 41.43
CA ASP A 359 42.56 26.56 41.22
C ASP A 359 42.82 27.81 42.06
N GLU A 360 41.84 28.72 42.17
CA GLU A 360 41.92 29.89 43.06
C GLU A 360 42.08 29.47 44.53
N LYS A 361 41.27 28.50 44.99
CA LYS A 361 41.37 27.93 46.34
C LYS A 361 42.77 27.38 46.61
N ASN A 362 43.31 26.59 45.70
CA ASN A 362 44.61 25.95 45.86
C ASN A 362 45.75 26.98 45.87
N ASN A 363 45.68 27.99 45.00
CA ASN A 363 46.65 29.08 44.98
C ASN A 363 46.61 29.90 46.28
N LEU A 364 45.42 30.19 46.81
CA LEU A 364 45.27 30.90 48.09
C LEU A 364 45.92 30.13 49.24
N ILE A 365 45.73 28.81 49.30
CA ILE A 365 46.36 27.98 50.34
C ILE A 365 47.89 28.02 50.22
N ARG A 366 48.45 27.94 49.01
CA ARG A 366 49.90 28.01 48.78
C ARG A 366 50.48 29.35 49.24
N VAL A 367 49.84 30.45 48.89
CA VAL A 367 50.29 31.81 49.29
C VAL A 367 50.25 31.97 50.80
N LEU A 368 49.13 31.63 51.45
CA LEU A 368 48.99 31.72 52.90
C LEU A 368 50.05 30.89 53.63
N ALA A 369 50.33 29.69 53.16
CA ALA A 369 51.35 28.82 53.75
C ALA A 369 52.77 29.40 53.62
N HIS A 370 53.11 30.00 52.47
CA HIS A 370 54.39 30.68 52.26
C HIS A 370 54.54 31.87 53.23
N ASP A 371 53.52 32.71 53.32
CA ASP A 371 53.55 33.94 54.11
C ASP A 371 53.56 33.66 55.62
N LEU A 372 52.98 32.54 56.06
CA LEU A 372 53.05 32.10 57.46
C LEU A 372 54.42 31.52 57.83
N ARG A 373 55.17 30.92 56.89
CA ARG A 373 56.47 30.28 57.19
C ARG A 373 57.51 31.29 57.70
N SER A 374 57.56 32.47 57.09
CA SER A 374 58.52 33.53 57.45
C SER A 374 58.39 34.05 58.89
N PRO A 375 57.21 34.54 59.36
CA PRO A 375 57.05 35.03 60.73
C PRO A 375 57.27 33.94 61.78
N ILE A 376 56.92 32.68 61.49
CA ILE A 376 57.16 31.56 62.40
C ILE A 376 58.65 31.29 62.58
N ASN A 377 59.42 31.30 61.48
CA ASN A 377 60.88 31.15 61.55
C ASN A 377 61.52 32.32 62.30
N GLN A 378 61.00 33.53 62.14
CA GLN A 378 61.46 34.70 62.90
C GLN A 378 61.17 34.56 64.40
N ILE A 379 59.97 34.14 64.79
CA ILE A 379 59.62 33.91 66.21
C ILE A 379 60.54 32.84 66.82
N ALA A 380 60.76 31.73 66.11
CA ALA A 380 61.67 30.68 66.57
C ALA A 380 63.11 31.18 66.71
N GLY A 381 63.64 31.87 65.69
CA GLY A 381 65.01 32.39 65.69
C GLY A 381 65.26 33.46 66.76
N LEU A 382 64.31 34.38 66.96
CA LEU A 382 64.41 35.38 68.03
C LEU A 382 64.38 34.73 69.41
N ALA A 383 63.55 33.71 69.61
CA ALA A 383 63.50 32.96 70.86
C ALA A 383 64.81 32.17 71.11
N GLU A 384 65.41 31.57 70.07
CA GLU A 384 66.71 30.91 70.14
C GLU A 384 67.84 31.88 70.49
N ILE A 385 67.92 33.02 69.79
CA ILE A 385 68.92 34.08 70.07
C ILE A 385 68.78 34.56 71.52
N PHE A 386 67.55 34.83 71.97
CA PHE A 386 67.29 35.30 73.33
C PHE A 386 67.78 34.29 74.39
N LEU A 387 67.65 33.00 74.12
CA LEU A 387 68.13 31.92 74.99
C LEU A 387 69.66 31.80 74.99
N ILE A 388 70.32 32.06 73.86
CA ILE A 388 71.79 32.02 73.71
C ILE A 388 72.46 33.22 74.41
N GLU A 389 71.91 34.42 74.24
CA GLU A 389 72.52 35.66 74.75
C GLU A 389 72.37 35.82 76.27
N ASN A 390 71.30 35.28 76.87
CA ASN A 390 70.99 35.46 78.29
C ASN A 390 71.31 34.22 79.14
N LYS A 391 72.61 33.98 79.39
CA LYS A 391 73.09 32.78 80.12
C LYS A 391 72.68 32.66 81.60
N LYS A 392 72.08 33.71 82.21
CA LYS A 392 71.64 33.75 83.62
C LYS A 392 70.11 33.72 83.80
N LEU A 393 69.35 33.34 82.78
CA LEU A 393 67.89 33.23 82.89
C LEU A 393 67.49 32.21 83.98
N PRO A 394 66.49 32.52 84.82
CA PRO A 394 65.83 31.55 85.67
C PRO A 394 65.26 30.36 84.86
N GLU A 395 65.26 29.17 85.44
CA GLU A 395 64.89 27.93 84.71
C GLU A 395 63.44 27.93 84.22
N ASP A 396 62.51 28.54 84.98
CA ASP A 396 61.12 28.75 84.59
C ASP A 396 60.98 29.63 83.34
N GLN A 397 61.81 30.66 83.18
CA GLN A 397 61.82 31.50 81.98
C GLN A 397 62.41 30.78 80.77
N LYS A 398 63.48 29.99 80.96
CA LYS A 398 64.04 29.14 79.90
C LYS A 398 63.04 28.12 79.41
N GLU A 399 62.23 27.55 80.32
CA GLU A 399 61.19 26.59 79.96
C GLU A 399 60.11 27.24 79.07
N LEU A 400 59.65 28.45 79.41
CA LEU A 400 58.69 29.20 78.60
C LEU A 400 59.23 29.54 77.19
N ILE A 401 60.49 29.97 77.08
CA ILE A 401 61.11 30.26 75.78
C ILE A 401 61.24 28.99 74.94
N ASN A 402 61.65 27.88 75.56
CA ASN A 402 61.68 26.58 74.90
C ASN A 402 60.29 26.12 74.43
N GLN A 403 59.22 26.47 75.16
CA GLN A 403 57.84 26.22 74.71
C GLN A 403 57.47 27.08 73.48
N ILE A 404 57.93 28.33 73.39
CA ILE A 404 57.73 29.19 72.20
C ILE A 404 58.45 28.60 70.98
N ILE A 405 59.71 28.18 71.14
CA ILE A 405 60.50 27.56 70.06
C ILE A 405 59.80 26.27 69.59
N LYS A 406 59.42 25.38 70.52
CA LYS A 406 58.70 24.14 70.20
C LYS A 406 57.38 24.41 69.49
N SER A 407 56.61 25.40 69.93
CA SER A 407 55.32 25.76 69.32
C SER A 407 55.50 26.33 67.90
N SER A 408 56.56 27.11 67.68
CA SER A 408 56.89 27.68 66.37
C SER A 408 57.36 26.59 65.40
N MET A 409 58.23 25.68 65.84
CA MET A 409 58.65 24.53 65.05
C MET A 409 57.46 23.63 64.69
N ARG A 410 56.53 23.42 65.62
CA ARG A 410 55.30 22.65 65.38
C ARG A 410 54.41 23.31 64.31
N LEU A 411 54.23 24.62 64.37
CA LEU A 411 53.41 25.33 63.39
C LEU A 411 54.07 25.28 62.00
N ARG A 412 55.41 25.36 61.93
CA ARG A 412 56.17 25.19 60.68
C ARG A 412 55.97 23.79 60.08
N GLU A 413 56.08 22.75 60.90
CA GLU A 413 55.87 21.36 60.46
C GLU A 413 54.43 21.15 59.96
N MET A 414 53.45 21.72 60.67
CA MET A 414 52.04 21.66 60.26
C MET A 414 51.82 22.34 58.91
N ILE A 415 52.37 23.55 58.70
CA ILE A 415 52.28 24.25 57.41
C ILE A 415 52.95 23.44 56.28
N SER A 416 54.09 22.81 56.56
CA SER A 416 54.74 21.93 55.57
C SER A 416 53.83 20.76 55.18
N LYS A 417 53.24 20.08 56.17
CA LYS A 417 52.32 18.95 55.93
C LYS A 417 51.06 19.35 55.15
N ILE A 418 50.58 20.59 55.31
CA ILE A 418 49.48 21.13 54.50
C ILE A 418 49.91 21.31 53.05
N LEU A 419 51.07 21.94 52.83
CA LEU A 419 51.61 22.12 51.49
C LEU A 419 51.91 20.79 50.79
N ASP A 420 52.42 19.81 51.51
CA ASP A 420 52.68 18.46 50.97
C ASP A 420 51.37 17.78 50.56
N ALA A 421 50.31 17.89 51.37
CA ALA A 421 48.99 17.36 51.02
C ALA A 421 48.37 18.05 49.79
N GLU A 422 48.47 19.38 49.71
CA GLU A 422 47.99 20.15 48.54
C GLU A 422 48.84 19.87 47.28
N ALA A 423 50.15 19.70 47.43
CA ALA A 423 51.04 19.34 46.32
C ALA A 423 50.71 17.95 45.77
N VAL A 424 50.41 16.97 46.64
CA VAL A 424 49.99 15.63 46.20
C VAL A 424 48.65 15.68 45.47
N GLU A 425 47.67 16.42 46.00
CA GLU A 425 46.34 16.56 45.37
C GLU A 425 46.37 17.31 44.03
N THR A 426 47.25 18.31 43.89
CA THR A 426 47.32 19.15 42.68
C THR A 426 48.30 18.66 41.61
N LEU A 427 49.40 17.99 41.98
CA LEU A 427 50.47 17.61 41.04
C LEU A 427 50.54 16.12 40.75
N GLN A 428 49.83 15.25 41.49
CA GLN A 428 49.96 13.79 41.42
C GLN A 428 51.43 13.36 41.21
N PRO A 429 52.29 13.50 42.25
CA PRO A 429 53.71 13.26 42.09
C PRO A 429 53.95 11.88 41.48
N LYS A 430 54.80 11.81 40.45
CA LYS A 430 55.18 10.53 39.83
C LYS A 430 55.87 9.67 40.89
N ILE A 431 55.16 8.66 41.38
CA ILE A 431 55.66 7.65 42.31
C ILE A 431 56.83 6.95 41.64
N LYS A 432 57.97 6.88 42.33
CA LYS A 432 59.07 6.01 41.91
C LYS A 432 58.76 4.61 42.41
N ASN A 433 58.13 3.80 41.58
CA ASN A 433 57.90 2.38 41.89
C ASN A 433 59.22 1.61 41.75
N GLU A 434 59.93 1.42 42.86
CA GLU A 434 61.15 0.63 42.94
C GLU A 434 61.02 -0.49 44.00
N PRO A 435 61.80 -1.58 43.90
CA PRO A 435 61.87 -2.57 44.97
C PRO A 435 62.48 -1.97 46.24
N VAL A 436 61.68 -1.87 47.31
CA VAL A 436 62.09 -1.30 48.61
C VAL A 436 62.13 -2.41 49.66
N SER A 437 63.25 -2.49 50.40
CA SER A 437 63.41 -3.43 51.50
C SER A 437 62.71 -2.92 52.76
N VAL A 438 61.67 -3.63 53.21
CA VAL A 438 60.93 -3.27 54.44
C VAL A 438 61.82 -3.40 55.67
N LYS A 439 62.75 -4.37 55.67
CA LYS A 439 63.72 -4.58 56.75
C LYS A 439 64.62 -3.36 56.97
N GLN A 440 65.12 -2.74 55.90
CA GLN A 440 65.96 -1.54 56.00
C GLN A 440 65.21 -0.36 56.64
N ILE A 441 63.94 -0.17 56.28
CA ILE A 441 63.09 0.86 56.89
C ILE A 441 62.85 0.55 58.37
N PHE A 442 62.57 -0.70 58.72
CA PHE A 442 62.40 -1.13 60.11
C PHE A 442 63.65 -0.88 60.96
N GLU A 443 64.85 -1.14 60.41
CA GLU A 443 66.12 -0.86 61.09
C GLU A 443 66.34 0.65 61.32
N GLY A 444 65.97 1.48 60.35
CA GLY A 444 65.97 2.94 60.49
C GLY A 444 65.07 3.42 61.62
N LEU A 445 63.80 3.01 61.60
CA LEU A 445 62.81 3.36 62.62
C LEU A 445 63.20 2.85 64.01
N LYS A 446 63.81 1.66 64.10
CA LYS A 446 64.33 1.12 65.36
C LYS A 446 65.40 2.02 65.97
N SER A 447 66.31 2.54 65.15
CA SER A 447 67.36 3.45 65.59
C SER A 447 66.80 4.80 66.01
N GLU A 448 65.89 5.35 65.21
CA GLU A 448 65.27 6.66 65.44
C GLU A 448 64.47 6.70 66.75
N TYR A 449 63.62 5.71 66.97
CA TYR A 449 62.68 5.72 68.10
C TYR A 449 63.21 5.14 69.40
N LYS A 450 64.43 4.57 69.40
CA LYS A 450 65.05 3.94 70.59
C LYS A 450 65.02 4.84 71.84
N ASN A 451 65.48 6.08 71.71
CA ASN A 451 65.53 7.00 72.85
C ASN A 451 64.14 7.37 73.38
N SER A 452 63.15 7.48 72.50
CA SER A 452 61.78 7.85 72.86
C SER A 452 61.03 6.67 73.48
N SER A 453 61.23 5.45 72.97
CA SER A 453 60.68 4.23 73.54
C SER A 453 61.30 3.91 74.90
N ASP A 454 62.63 4.06 75.05
CA ASP A 454 63.35 3.79 76.30
C ASP A 454 62.89 4.71 77.44
N LYS A 455 62.62 6.00 77.14
CA LYS A 455 62.06 6.96 78.11
C LYS A 455 60.71 6.53 78.68
N LYS A 456 59.89 5.80 77.92
CA LYS A 456 58.59 5.26 78.37
C LYS A 456 58.67 3.78 78.77
N HIS A 457 59.84 3.16 78.71
CA HIS A 457 60.00 1.71 78.83
C HIS A 457 59.08 0.93 77.87
N ILE A 458 58.86 1.44 76.66
CA ILE A 458 58.09 0.74 75.62
C ILE A 458 59.03 -0.21 74.88
N HIS A 459 58.67 -1.49 74.78
CA HIS A 459 59.45 -2.48 74.04
C HIS A 459 59.07 -2.45 72.55
N LEU A 460 60.03 -2.08 71.69
CA LEU A 460 59.84 -2.07 70.23
C LEU A 460 60.25 -3.41 69.62
N ASN A 461 59.26 -4.17 69.17
CA ASN A 461 59.46 -5.45 68.48
C ASN A 461 59.34 -5.26 66.97
N PHE A 462 60.36 -5.71 66.24
CA PHE A 462 60.36 -5.70 64.78
C PHE A 462 60.50 -7.14 64.28
N GLU A 463 59.50 -7.62 63.56
CA GLU A 463 59.44 -8.95 62.98
C GLU A 463 59.31 -8.83 61.46
N CYS A 464 60.39 -9.10 60.73
CA CYS A 464 60.41 -9.06 59.27
C CYS A 464 61.35 -10.15 58.77
N ASP A 465 60.88 -10.94 57.80
CA ASP A 465 61.75 -11.88 57.10
C ASP A 465 62.71 -11.10 56.17
N ASP A 466 63.92 -11.62 55.95
CA ASP A 466 65.00 -10.90 55.25
C ASP A 466 64.70 -10.58 53.77
N GLU A 467 63.72 -11.25 53.17
CA GLU A 467 63.38 -11.17 51.74
C GLU A 467 62.15 -10.30 51.42
N VAL A 468 61.52 -9.65 52.42
CA VAL A 468 60.29 -8.89 52.20
C VAL A 468 60.58 -7.58 51.46
N MET A 469 60.20 -7.55 50.19
CA MET A 469 60.36 -6.40 49.28
C MET A 469 59.00 -5.89 48.81
N VAL A 470 58.78 -4.58 48.87
CA VAL A 470 57.56 -3.91 48.38
C VAL A 470 57.86 -3.08 47.15
N LEU A 471 56.93 -3.05 46.20
CA LEU A 471 57.00 -2.15 45.06
C LEU A 471 56.42 -0.79 45.46
N GLY A 472 57.23 0.26 45.51
CA GLY A 472 56.76 1.59 45.87
C GLY A 472 57.88 2.61 46.01
N ASP A 473 57.55 3.80 46.52
CA ASP A 473 58.51 4.87 46.76
C ASP A 473 59.02 4.79 48.21
N ALA A 474 60.34 4.62 48.37
CA ALA A 474 60.97 4.43 49.67
C ALA A 474 60.66 5.58 50.64
N VAL A 475 60.55 6.82 50.14
CA VAL A 475 60.27 8.01 50.97
C VAL A 475 58.85 7.97 51.51
N PHE A 476 57.87 7.58 50.68
CA PHE A 476 56.48 7.51 51.11
C PHE A 476 56.22 6.34 52.05
N ILE A 477 56.85 5.18 51.82
CA ILE A 477 56.75 4.02 52.71
C ILE A 477 57.37 4.34 54.08
N ASP A 478 58.55 4.95 54.10
CA ASP A 478 59.18 5.43 55.34
C ASP A 478 58.27 6.40 56.09
N GLN A 479 57.70 7.39 55.39
CA GLN A 479 56.81 8.37 56.01
C GLN A 479 55.48 7.76 56.50
N ILE A 480 54.95 6.73 55.84
CA ILE A 480 53.80 5.97 56.32
C ILE A 480 54.13 5.29 57.65
N LEU A 481 55.24 4.55 57.69
CA LEU A 481 55.62 3.76 58.85
C LEU A 481 56.07 4.66 60.01
N ASP A 482 56.82 5.72 59.74
CA ASP A 482 57.16 6.76 60.70
C ASP A 482 55.91 7.30 61.41
N ASN A 483 54.88 7.72 60.65
CA ASN A 483 53.65 8.25 61.25
C ASN A 483 52.93 7.21 62.13
N LEU A 484 52.89 5.95 61.71
CA LEU A 484 52.25 4.89 62.49
C LEU A 484 53.04 4.55 63.76
N VAL A 485 54.37 4.43 63.67
CA VAL A 485 55.25 4.11 64.81
C VAL A 485 55.30 5.27 65.81
N SER A 486 55.44 6.50 65.33
CA SER A 486 55.33 7.70 66.16
C SER A 486 54.01 7.69 66.93
N ASN A 487 52.88 7.43 66.27
CA ASN A 487 51.58 7.38 66.94
C ASN A 487 51.53 6.24 67.97
N ALA A 488 51.96 5.04 67.60
CA ALA A 488 52.00 3.89 68.51
C ALA A 488 52.78 4.21 69.81
N ILE A 489 53.93 4.87 69.71
CA ILE A 489 54.77 5.24 70.88
C ILE A 489 54.17 6.42 71.67
N LYS A 490 53.61 7.42 70.97
CA LYS A 490 53.01 8.61 71.61
C LYS A 490 51.80 8.25 72.47
N PHE A 491 50.96 7.31 72.01
CA PHE A 491 49.69 6.98 72.65
C PHE A 491 49.74 5.73 73.52
N SER A 492 50.76 4.88 73.42
CA SER A 492 50.91 3.73 74.33
C SER A 492 51.32 4.15 75.74
N ASN A 493 50.86 3.40 76.74
CA ASN A 493 51.26 3.61 78.15
C ASN A 493 52.70 3.14 78.40
N ALA A 494 53.31 3.59 79.49
CA ALA A 494 54.63 3.10 79.89
C ALA A 494 54.63 1.59 80.18
N ASN A 495 55.75 0.91 79.95
CA ASN A 495 55.92 -0.54 80.14
C ASN A 495 55.03 -1.42 79.22
N THR A 496 54.72 -0.93 78.02
CA THR A 496 53.96 -1.67 77.00
C THR A 496 54.85 -2.09 75.83
N SER A 497 54.28 -2.75 74.82
CA SER A 497 54.97 -3.14 73.59
C SER A 497 54.33 -2.51 72.36
N VAL A 498 55.16 -2.15 71.38
CA VAL A 498 54.75 -1.81 70.02
C VAL A 498 55.42 -2.81 69.09
N THR A 499 54.61 -3.51 68.29
CA THR A 499 55.08 -4.58 67.41
C THR A 499 54.85 -4.22 65.95
N LEU A 500 55.92 -4.26 65.16
CA LEU A 500 55.90 -4.10 63.72
C LEU A 500 56.14 -5.46 63.07
N THR A 501 55.23 -5.90 62.21
CA THR A 501 55.40 -7.15 61.46
C THR A 501 55.26 -6.90 59.97
N ALA A 502 56.15 -7.44 59.15
CA ALA A 502 55.99 -7.45 57.69
C ALA A 502 56.05 -8.88 57.17
N LYS A 503 55.05 -9.27 56.38
CA LYS A 503 54.94 -10.62 55.80
C LYS A 503 54.40 -10.57 54.39
N GLU A 504 54.94 -11.41 53.52
CA GLU A 504 54.35 -11.67 52.21
C GLU A 504 53.09 -12.52 52.35
N THR A 505 52.08 -12.25 51.51
CA THR A 505 50.89 -13.07 51.39
C THR A 505 50.97 -13.93 50.13
N LYS A 506 50.03 -14.87 49.99
CA LYS A 506 49.94 -15.74 48.81
C LYS A 506 49.45 -15.00 47.56
N ASP A 507 48.95 -13.78 47.71
CA ASP A 507 48.26 -13.01 46.66
C ASP A 507 49.13 -11.87 46.09
N ASP A 508 50.45 -12.05 46.03
CA ASP A 508 51.42 -11.07 45.50
C ASP A 508 51.40 -9.71 46.24
N GLN A 509 51.08 -9.74 47.52
CA GLN A 509 51.04 -8.57 48.40
C GLN A 509 51.97 -8.74 49.60
N VAL A 510 52.44 -7.62 50.13
CA VAL A 510 53.10 -7.53 51.43
C VAL A 510 52.14 -6.86 52.40
N VAL A 511 51.97 -7.49 53.56
CA VAL A 511 51.18 -6.96 54.65
C VAL A 511 52.11 -6.47 55.75
N ILE A 512 52.04 -5.18 56.04
CA ILE A 512 52.79 -4.53 57.12
C ILE A 512 51.81 -4.16 58.23
N LYS A 513 52.05 -4.64 59.45
CA LYS A 513 51.22 -4.34 60.62
C LYS A 513 52.00 -3.56 61.66
N VAL A 514 51.37 -2.54 62.21
CA VAL A 514 51.86 -1.79 63.38
C VAL A 514 50.83 -1.93 64.48
N LYS A 515 51.18 -2.67 65.54
CA LYS A 515 50.32 -2.95 66.69
C LYS A 515 50.83 -2.21 67.92
N ASP A 516 49.95 -1.44 68.55
CA ASP A 516 50.19 -0.72 69.80
C ASP A 516 49.29 -1.22 70.94
N GLN A 517 49.61 -0.79 72.17
CA GLN A 517 48.80 -1.05 73.38
C GLN A 517 48.34 0.27 74.01
N GLY A 518 47.93 1.22 73.16
CA GLY A 518 47.38 2.50 73.54
C GLY A 518 45.88 2.45 73.89
N PRO A 519 45.22 3.62 74.00
CA PRO A 519 43.83 3.73 74.43
C PRO A 519 42.81 3.20 73.41
N GLY A 520 43.23 2.84 72.21
CA GLY A 520 42.33 2.52 71.09
C GLY A 520 41.50 3.72 70.62
N PHE A 521 40.64 3.50 69.63
CA PHE A 521 39.76 4.53 69.05
C PHE A 521 38.29 4.32 69.45
N THR A 522 37.60 5.39 69.83
CA THR A 522 36.14 5.35 70.02
C THR A 522 35.42 5.21 68.67
N MET A 523 34.15 4.78 68.66
CA MET A 523 33.37 4.71 67.41
C MET A 523 33.26 6.06 66.67
N ALA A 524 33.30 7.18 67.39
CA ALA A 524 33.30 8.51 66.81
C ALA A 524 34.67 8.86 66.19
N ASP A 525 35.77 8.48 66.84
CA ASP A 525 37.12 8.68 66.32
C ASP A 525 37.37 7.81 65.10
N GLN A 526 36.94 6.55 65.09
CA GLN A 526 37.08 5.63 63.95
C GLN A 526 36.47 6.20 62.66
N LYS A 527 35.32 6.88 62.74
CA LYS A 527 34.68 7.53 61.57
C LYS A 527 35.46 8.73 61.01
N ASN A 528 36.35 9.31 61.81
CA ASN A 528 36.99 10.58 61.51
C ASN A 528 38.52 10.52 61.49
N MET A 529 39.14 9.40 61.89
CA MET A 529 40.59 9.30 62.12
C MET A 529 41.44 9.51 60.86
N PHE A 530 40.89 9.27 59.68
CA PHE A 530 41.56 9.55 58.41
C PHE A 530 41.24 10.93 57.81
N LYS A 531 40.41 11.75 58.46
CA LYS A 531 40.13 13.12 58.00
C LYS A 531 41.22 14.08 58.48
N LYS A 532 41.62 15.01 57.61
CA LYS A 532 42.64 16.04 57.89
C LYS A 532 42.22 16.90 59.10
N PHE A 533 43.18 17.20 59.99
CA PHE A 533 43.06 18.11 61.15
C PHE A 533 42.09 17.71 62.26
N GLN A 534 41.64 16.46 62.30
CA GLN A 534 40.77 16.00 63.38
C GLN A 534 41.57 15.80 64.66
N ARG A 535 41.10 16.41 65.76
CA ARG A 535 41.55 16.07 67.12
C ARG A 535 40.72 14.92 67.63
N LEU A 536 41.34 13.75 67.73
CA LEU A 536 40.73 12.56 68.31
C LEU A 536 40.71 12.66 69.84
N SER A 537 39.83 11.90 70.47
CA SER A 537 39.65 11.96 71.94
C SER A 537 40.88 11.53 72.74
N ALA A 538 41.73 10.66 72.17
CA ALA A 538 42.96 10.18 72.80
C ALA A 538 44.02 11.28 72.96
N GLN A 539 44.62 11.36 74.14
CA GLN A 539 45.73 12.27 74.46
C GLN A 539 47.05 11.48 74.54
N PRO A 540 48.18 12.03 74.05
CA PRO A 540 49.49 11.40 74.19
C PRO A 540 49.88 11.21 75.66
N THR A 541 50.46 10.05 75.98
CA THR A 541 50.71 9.61 77.37
C THR A 541 51.94 10.24 78.01
N GLY A 542 52.82 10.87 77.23
CA GLY A 542 54.05 11.53 77.69
C GLY A 542 54.06 13.05 77.46
N GLY A 543 52.90 13.66 77.20
CA GLY A 543 52.79 15.09 76.90
C GLY A 543 53.28 15.49 75.51
N GLU A 544 53.46 14.51 74.61
CA GLU A 544 53.80 14.77 73.21
C GLU A 544 52.65 15.46 72.46
N GLN A 545 52.96 16.07 71.32
CA GLN A 545 51.99 16.82 70.54
C GLN A 545 51.56 16.06 69.28
N SER A 546 50.26 16.09 68.96
CA SER A 546 49.67 15.53 67.73
C SER A 546 49.16 16.63 66.80
N THR A 547 49.42 16.51 65.49
CA THR A 547 49.00 17.49 64.46
C THR A 547 47.67 17.13 63.78
N GLY A 548 47.14 15.92 63.99
CA GLY A 548 45.90 15.46 63.35
C GLY A 548 46.01 15.20 61.84
N LEU A 549 47.23 15.17 61.29
CA LEU A 549 47.50 14.94 59.86
C LEU A 549 48.12 13.58 59.56
N GLY A 550 48.73 12.93 60.56
CA GLY A 550 49.52 11.70 60.35
C GLY A 550 48.72 10.58 59.69
N LEU A 551 47.54 10.24 60.22
CA LEU A 551 46.73 9.16 59.66
C LEU A 551 46.13 9.49 58.28
N SER A 552 45.77 10.76 58.02
CA SER A 552 45.33 11.17 56.68
C SER A 552 46.46 11.07 55.64
N ILE A 553 47.71 11.35 56.03
CA ILE A 553 48.90 11.19 55.18
C ILE A 553 49.16 9.71 54.91
N VAL A 554 49.09 8.86 55.95
CA VAL A 554 49.24 7.41 55.81
C VAL A 554 48.25 6.85 54.79
N LYS A 555 46.96 7.21 54.92
CA LYS A 555 45.93 6.78 53.97
C LYS A 555 46.22 7.27 52.55
N MET A 556 46.52 8.56 52.40
CA MET A 556 46.80 9.18 51.11
C MET A 556 47.97 8.51 50.38
N TYR A 557 49.11 8.30 51.05
CA TYR A 557 50.27 7.67 50.41
C TYR A 557 50.06 6.18 50.13
N THR A 558 49.35 5.47 51.00
CA THR A 558 49.02 4.06 50.78
C THR A 558 48.14 3.91 49.53
N GLU A 559 47.10 4.73 49.40
CA GLU A 559 46.20 4.75 48.24
C GLU A 559 46.93 5.23 46.97
N LEU A 560 47.81 6.22 47.09
CA LEU A 560 48.62 6.72 45.98
C LEU A 560 49.48 5.60 45.39
N MET A 561 50.09 4.75 46.22
CA MET A 561 50.86 3.57 45.80
C MET A 561 49.99 2.37 45.36
N GLY A 562 48.66 2.53 45.29
CA GLY A 562 47.72 1.48 44.90
C GLY A 562 47.48 0.41 45.97
N GLY A 563 47.87 0.68 47.21
CA GLY A 563 47.64 -0.17 48.37
C GLY A 563 46.36 0.15 49.15
N THR A 564 46.11 -0.59 50.22
CA THR A 564 45.02 -0.33 51.17
C THR A 564 45.52 -0.27 52.61
N ILE A 565 44.81 0.49 53.46
CA ILE A 565 45.05 0.51 54.91
C ILE A 565 43.77 0.12 55.66
N ASP A 566 43.92 -0.86 56.53
CA ASP A 566 42.90 -1.36 57.45
C ASP A 566 43.33 -1.14 58.90
N TYR A 567 42.37 -1.24 59.82
CA TYR A 567 42.64 -1.12 61.24
C TYR A 567 41.73 -2.03 62.07
N ASP A 568 42.25 -2.51 63.18
CA ASP A 568 41.50 -3.18 64.23
C ASP A 568 41.82 -2.49 65.56
N SER A 569 40.81 -1.89 66.20
CA SER A 569 40.99 -1.07 67.38
C SER A 569 39.82 -1.22 68.35
N LYS A 570 40.14 -1.44 69.61
CA LYS A 570 39.17 -1.51 70.70
C LYS A 570 39.62 -0.62 71.85
N VAL A 571 38.67 0.13 72.41
CA VAL A 571 38.94 1.09 73.48
C VAL A 571 39.57 0.36 74.67
N GLY A 572 40.75 0.82 75.09
CA GLY A 572 41.56 0.28 76.18
C GLY A 572 42.45 -0.91 75.81
N GLU A 573 42.37 -1.44 74.58
CA GLU A 573 43.13 -2.65 74.16
C GLU A 573 44.19 -2.37 73.07
N GLY A 574 44.29 -1.12 72.61
CA GLY A 574 45.25 -0.69 71.58
C GLY A 574 44.68 -0.69 70.16
N THR A 575 45.56 -0.47 69.18
CA THR A 575 45.21 -0.50 67.75
C THR A 575 46.23 -1.31 66.96
N THR A 576 45.75 -2.02 65.94
CA THR A 576 46.57 -2.61 64.90
C THR A 576 46.22 -1.96 63.57
N PHE A 577 47.15 -1.21 62.99
CA PHE A 577 47.05 -0.75 61.60
C PHE A 577 47.67 -1.79 60.67
N THR A 578 47.00 -2.10 59.57
CA THR A 578 47.43 -3.09 58.56
C THR A 578 47.50 -2.41 57.21
N ILE A 579 48.68 -2.37 56.60
CA ILE A 579 48.92 -1.81 55.27
C ILE A 579 49.15 -2.95 54.28
N HIS A 580 48.47 -2.89 53.14
CA HIS A 580 48.62 -3.82 52.03
C HIS A 580 49.30 -3.10 50.87
N LEU A 581 50.50 -3.54 50.49
CA LEU A 581 51.23 -3.05 49.31
C LEU A 581 51.52 -4.21 48.37
N LYS A 582 51.79 -3.89 47.10
CA LYS A 582 52.20 -4.90 46.12
C LYS A 582 53.62 -5.39 46.41
N LYS A 583 53.86 -6.69 46.26
CA LYS A 583 55.21 -7.27 46.30
C LYS A 583 56.06 -6.76 45.12
N ALA A 584 57.36 -6.56 45.36
CA ALA A 584 58.32 -6.09 44.35
C ALA A 584 58.63 -7.10 43.25
#